data_AF-A0A966C0H9-F1
#
_entry.id   AF-A0A966C0H9-F1
#
_cell.length_a   1.000
_cell.length_b   1.000
_cell.length_c   1.000
_cell.angle_alpha   90.00
_cell.angle_beta   90.00
_cell.angle_gamma   90.00
#
_symmetry.space_group_name_H-M   'P 1'
#
loop_
_entity.id
_entity.type
_entity.pdbx_description
1 polymer ?
#
loop_
_entity_poly.entity_id
_entity_poly.type
_entity_poly.pdbx_seq_one_letter_code
_entity_poly.pdbx_strand_id
1 'polypeptide(L)'
;MDLTPSICEYIEEKIGSLDKFLERFEKRGEIEIFVEIARTTKHHKSGEVFRAEATFSVGKKVFRAEDLNEDIRMAIDEIRNKLQQEIKKYKEKKIERHV
;
A
#
# COMPACT_ATOMS: atom_id res chain seq x y z
N MET A 1 16.50 9.36 -2.47
CA MET A 1 16.80 8.51 -1.30
C MET A 1 16.94 7.12 -1.84
N ASP A 2 18.06 6.47 -1.57
CA ASP A 2 18.21 5.07 -1.96
C ASP A 2 17.51 4.19 -0.92
N LEU A 3 16.71 3.23 -1.40
CA LEU A 3 16.10 2.22 -0.55
C LEU A 3 17.22 1.30 -0.03
N THR A 4 17.37 1.20 1.28
CA THR A 4 18.27 0.21 1.87
C THR A 4 17.66 -1.19 1.70
N PRO A 5 18.47 -2.26 1.60
CA PRO A 5 17.95 -3.63 1.52
C PRO A 5 16.94 -3.95 2.63
N SER A 6 17.19 -3.47 3.84
CA SER A 6 16.30 -3.64 5.00
C SER A 6 14.93 -2.96 4.86
N ILE A 7 14.81 -1.89 4.07
CA ILE A 7 13.53 -1.24 3.79
C ILE A 7 12.82 -1.98 2.66
N CYS A 8 13.55 -2.47 1.64
CA CYS A 8 12.98 -3.32 0.61
C CYS A 8 12.35 -4.59 1.21
N GLU A 9 13.10 -5.32 2.05
CA GLU A 9 12.59 -6.50 2.77
C GLU A 9 11.35 -6.17 3.60
N TYR A 10 11.33 -5.01 4.28
CA TYR A 10 10.18 -4.57 5.06
C TYR A 10 8.96 -4.26 4.18
N ILE A 11 9.15 -3.61 3.03
CA ILE A 11 8.10 -3.36 2.05
C ILE A 11 7.54 -4.67 1.53
N GLU A 12 8.39 -5.61 1.14
CA GLU A 12 7.99 -6.94 0.66
C GLU A 12 7.20 -7.71 1.72
N GLU A 13 7.65 -7.73 2.98
CA GLU A 13 6.94 -8.37 4.08
C GLU A 13 5.55 -7.74 4.30
N LYS A 14 5.47 -6.41 4.41
CA LYS A 14 4.22 -5.72 4.76
C LYS A 14 3.25 -5.69 3.59
N ILE A 15 3.70 -5.29 2.40
CA ILE A 15 2.86 -5.18 1.22
C ILE A 15 2.49 -6.56 0.69
N GLY A 16 3.43 -7.52 0.65
CA GLY A 16 3.15 -8.91 0.27
C GLY A 16 2.17 -9.61 1.24
N SER A 17 2.07 -9.16 2.50
CA SER A 17 1.01 -9.63 3.40
C SER A 17 -0.42 -9.33 2.92
N LEU A 18 -0.58 -8.47 1.89
CA LEU A 18 -1.88 -8.18 1.28
C LEU A 18 -2.37 -9.29 0.36
N ASP A 19 -1.50 -10.18 -0.10
CA ASP A 19 -1.82 -11.28 -1.02
C ASP A 19 -2.98 -12.13 -0.53
N LYS A 20 -3.01 -12.46 0.76
CA LYS A 20 -4.11 -13.21 1.41
C LYS A 20 -5.50 -12.56 1.27
N PHE A 21 -5.56 -11.24 1.06
CA PHE A 21 -6.80 -10.51 0.81
C PHE A 21 -7.12 -10.40 -0.68
N LEU A 22 -6.09 -10.56 -1.53
CA LEU A 22 -6.15 -10.46 -2.98
C LEU A 22 -6.40 -11.79 -3.68
N GLU A 23 -6.10 -12.94 -3.08
CA GLU A 23 -6.28 -14.30 -3.63
C GLU A 23 -7.64 -14.52 -4.34
N ARG A 24 -8.72 -13.95 -3.80
CA ARG A 24 -10.07 -14.09 -4.39
C ARG A 24 -10.26 -13.32 -5.69
N PHE A 25 -9.42 -12.34 -5.95
CA PHE A 25 -9.41 -11.52 -7.15
C PHE A 25 -8.37 -12.00 -8.19
N GLU A 26 -7.38 -12.80 -7.77
CA GLU A 26 -6.26 -13.32 -8.58
C GLU A 26 -6.62 -14.43 -9.58
N LYS A 27 -7.90 -14.65 -9.89
CA LYS A 27 -8.29 -15.59 -10.95
C LYS A 27 -7.81 -15.20 -12.36
N ARG A 28 -7.09 -14.08 -12.53
CA ARG A 28 -6.73 -13.49 -13.82
C ARG A 28 -5.24 -13.10 -13.98
N GLY A 29 -4.37 -13.44 -13.03
CA GLY A 29 -2.93 -13.17 -13.13
C GLY A 29 -2.34 -12.53 -11.87
N GLU A 30 -1.02 -12.31 -11.91
CA GLU A 30 -0.24 -11.65 -10.87
C GLU A 30 -0.69 -10.19 -10.69
N ILE A 31 -0.81 -9.74 -9.44
CA ILE A 31 -1.14 -8.34 -9.10
C ILE A 31 0.17 -7.62 -8.79
N GLU A 32 0.57 -6.71 -9.66
CA GLU A 32 1.72 -5.85 -9.42
C GLU A 32 1.32 -4.65 -8.54
N ILE A 33 2.07 -4.45 -7.45
CA ILE A 33 1.92 -3.32 -6.55
C ILE A 33 3.14 -2.41 -6.68
N PHE A 34 2.92 -1.18 -7.12
CA PHE A 34 3.96 -0.17 -7.23
C PHE A 34 4.05 0.60 -5.91
N VAL A 35 5.22 0.60 -5.29
CA VAL A 35 5.50 1.31 -4.04
C VAL A 35 6.52 2.41 -4.31
N GLU A 36 6.19 3.64 -3.92
CA GLU A 36 7.06 4.81 -4.00
C GLU A 36 7.38 5.32 -2.60
N ILE A 37 8.67 5.52 -2.34
CA ILE A 37 9.17 6.13 -1.11
C ILE A 37 9.89 7.44 -1.47
N ALA A 38 9.48 8.54 -0.83
CA ALA A 38 10.12 9.83 -0.98
C ALA A 38 10.42 10.48 0.37
N ARG A 39 11.46 11.31 0.44
CA ARG A 39 11.68 12.23 1.56
C ARG A 39 11.14 13.62 1.18
N THR A 40 10.35 14.20 2.07
CA THR A 40 9.77 15.53 1.90
C THR A 40 10.28 16.45 3.01
N THR A 41 10.66 17.67 2.66
CA THR A 41 11.26 18.67 3.57
C THR A 41 10.57 20.03 3.49
N LYS A 42 9.46 20.11 2.75
CA LYS A 42 8.86 21.38 2.33
C LYS A 42 7.80 21.83 3.33
N HIS A 43 8.23 22.71 4.22
CA HIS A 43 7.43 23.52 5.14
C HIS A 43 6.87 22.76 6.34
N HIS A 44 7.51 22.94 7.50
CA HIS A 44 6.92 23.34 8.79
C HIS A 44 7.90 23.01 9.92
N LYS A 45 9.03 23.73 10.04
CA LYS A 45 9.84 23.87 11.27
C LYS A 45 10.22 22.60 12.11
N SER A 46 9.98 21.38 11.64
CA SER A 46 10.06 20.15 12.43
C SER A 46 10.33 18.95 11.53
N GLY A 47 11.54 18.37 11.58
CA GLY A 47 11.81 16.99 11.14
C GLY A 47 11.91 16.68 9.64
N GLU A 48 12.62 15.59 9.33
CA GLU A 48 12.49 14.90 8.03
C GLU A 48 11.16 14.12 8.02
N VAL A 49 10.38 14.22 6.94
CA VAL A 49 9.13 13.46 6.77
C VAL A 49 9.23 12.53 5.56
N PHE A 50 9.02 11.25 5.78
CA PHE A 50 8.92 10.22 4.75
C PHE A 50 7.51 10.16 4.20
N ARG A 51 7.42 10.05 2.88
CA ARG A 51 6.20 9.77 2.14
C ARG A 51 6.28 8.34 1.62
N ALA A 52 5.28 7.53 1.95
CA ALA A 52 5.09 6.21 1.35
C ALA A 52 3.80 6.22 0.55
N GLU A 53 3.84 5.73 -0.69
CA GLU A 53 2.68 5.56 -1.54
C GLU A 53 2.68 4.14 -2.13
N ALA A 54 1.52 3.50 -2.15
CA ALA A 54 1.33 2.24 -2.88
C ALA A 54 0.12 2.33 -3.81
N THR A 55 0.30 1.90 -5.06
CA THR A 55 -0.73 1.89 -6.10
C THR A 55 -0.77 0.52 -6.79
N PHE A 56 -1.97 -0.03 -6.96
CA PHE A 56 -2.20 -1.24 -7.75
C PHE A 56 -3.61 -1.25 -8.34
N SER A 57 -3.88 -2.21 -9.22
CA SER A 57 -5.21 -2.35 -9.82
C SER A 57 -5.73 -3.79 -9.78
N VAL A 58 -7.04 -3.92 -9.64
CA VAL A 58 -7.76 -5.19 -9.71
C VAL A 58 -8.89 -5.05 -10.71
N GLY A 59 -8.69 -5.58 -11.91
CA GLY A 59 -9.59 -5.40 -13.03
C GLY A 59 -9.71 -3.93 -13.41
N LYS A 60 -10.90 -3.31 -13.24
CA LYS A 60 -11.15 -1.89 -13.55
C LYS A 60 -10.99 -0.95 -12.35
N LYS A 61 -10.70 -1.49 -11.15
CA LYS A 61 -10.59 -0.69 -9.92
C LYS A 61 -9.12 -0.46 -9.59
N VAL A 62 -8.74 0.81 -9.45
CA VAL A 62 -7.44 1.22 -8.93
C VAL A 62 -7.55 1.42 -7.42
N PHE A 63 -6.54 0.94 -6.70
CA PHE A 63 -6.30 1.15 -5.27
C PHE A 63 -5.05 2.00 -5.12
N ARG A 64 -5.13 3.02 -4.29
CA ARG A 64 -4.01 3.92 -3.96
C ARG A 64 -4.10 4.28 -2.50
N ALA A 65 -2.98 4.19 -1.79
CA ALA A 65 -2.83 4.69 -0.43
C ALA A 65 -1.54 5.48 -0.32
N GLU A 66 -1.58 6.53 0.49
CA GLU A 66 -0.44 7.40 0.77
C GLU A 66 -0.42 7.72 2.26
N ASP A 67 0.78 7.85 2.82
CA ASP A 67 1.00 8.33 4.18
C ASP A 67 2.28 9.18 4.29
N LEU A 68 2.26 10.13 5.22
CA LEU A 68 3.39 10.99 5.58
C LEU A 68 3.71 10.77 7.06
N ASN A 69 4.94 10.37 7.35
CA ASN A 69 5.37 10.07 8.71
C ASN A 69 6.85 10.40 8.93
N GLU A 70 7.24 10.70 10.17
CA GLU A 70 8.64 10.88 10.55
C GLU A 70 9.41 9.55 10.55
N ASP A 71 8.71 8.41 10.65
CA ASP A 71 9.28 7.06 10.48
C ASP A 71 8.71 6.38 9.22
N ILE A 72 9.60 6.02 8.29
CA ILE A 72 9.26 5.30 7.06
C ILE A 72 8.51 3.98 7.30
N ARG A 73 8.85 3.23 8.35
CA ARG A 73 8.19 1.96 8.67
C ARG A 73 6.74 2.21 9.09
N MET A 74 6.50 3.26 9.87
CA MET A 74 5.16 3.67 10.24
C MET A 74 4.36 4.10 9.01
N ALA A 75 4.96 4.87 8.09
CA ALA A 75 4.30 5.22 6.83
C ALA A 75 3.92 3.98 6.00
N ILE A 76 4.81 2.98 5.92
CA ILE A 76 4.56 1.70 5.23
C ILE A 76 3.42 0.91 5.89
N ASP A 77 3.41 0.83 7.23
CA ASP A 77 2.35 0.14 7.96
C ASP A 77 0.99 0.83 7.75
N GLU A 78 0.96 2.16 7.73
CA GLU A 78 -0.26 2.94 7.49
C GLU A 78 -0.81 2.73 6.08
N ILE A 79 0.03 2.78 5.02
CA ILE A 79 -0.47 2.50 3.66
C ILE A 79 -0.97 1.06 3.55
N ARG A 80 -0.30 0.09 4.18
CA ARG A 80 -0.73 -1.31 4.20
C ARG A 80 -2.09 -1.47 4.87
N ASN A 81 -2.31 -0.79 6.00
CA ASN A 81 -3.59 -0.81 6.71
C ASN A 81 -4.71 -0.16 5.89
N LYS A 82 -4.45 1.00 5.27
CA LYS A 82 -5.39 1.68 4.38
C LYS A 82 -5.79 0.79 3.19
N LEU A 83 -4.81 0.16 2.52
CA LEU A 83 -5.08 -0.76 1.41
C LEU A 83 -5.87 -1.99 1.86
N GLN A 84 -5.52 -2.61 2.99
CA GLN A 84 -6.27 -3.75 3.54
C GLN A 84 -7.76 -3.40 3.75
N GLN A 85 -8.04 -2.23 4.32
CA GLN A 85 -9.41 -1.77 4.53
C GLN A 85 -10.15 -1.56 3.20
N GLU A 86 -9.52 -0.93 2.22
CA GLU A 86 -10.12 -0.70 0.90
C GLU A 86 -10.37 -2.01 0.14
N ILE A 87 -9.44 -2.97 0.19
CA ILE A 87 -9.62 -4.32 -0.38
C ILE A 87 -10.81 -5.02 0.28
N LYS A 88 -10.92 -4.94 1.61
CA LYS A 88 -12.04 -5.55 2.35
C LYS A 88 -13.39 -4.94 1.93
N LYS A 89 -13.49 -3.61 1.87
CA LYS A 89 -14.71 -2.91 1.41
C LYS A 89 -15.07 -3.29 -0.03
N TYR A 90 -14.08 -3.43 -0.91
CA TYR A 90 -14.31 -3.84 -2.28
C TYR A 90 -14.82 -5.28 -2.38
N LYS A 91 -14.28 -6.18 -1.56
CA LYS A 91 -14.74 -7.57 -1.45
C LYS A 91 -16.19 -7.65 -0.99
N GLU A 92 -16.57 -6.91 0.05
CA GLU A 92 -17.94 -6.87 0.56
C GLU A 92 -18.94 -6.40 -0.50
N LYS A 93 -18.65 -5.31 -1.22
CA LYS A 93 -19.49 -4.81 -2.32
C LYS A 93 -19.63 -5.78 -3.49
N LYS A 94 -18.61 -6.59 -3.77
CA LYS A 94 -18.65 -7.62 -4.84
C LYS A 94 -19.52 -8.80 -4.46
N ILE A 95 -19.53 -9.18 -3.18
CA ILE A 95 -20.39 -10.25 -2.65
C ILE A 95 -21.86 -9.82 -2.77
N GLU A 96 -22.21 -8.63 -2.28
CA GLU A 96 -23.58 -8.10 -2.32
C GLU A 96 -24.18 -8.05 -3.74
N ARG A 97 -23.37 -7.81 -4.77
CA ARG A 97 -23.83 -7.74 -6.16
C ARG A 97 -24.05 -9.10 -6.84
N HIS A 98 -23.70 -10.21 -6.20
CA HIS A 98 -23.86 -11.56 -6.74
C HIS A 98 -24.86 -12.42 -5.93
N VAL A 99 -25.63 -11.80 -5.03
CA VAL A 99 -26.78 -12.42 -4.33
C VAL A 99 -28.05 -11.79 -4.85
#